data_AF-H2ZKL7-F1
#
_entry.id   AF-H2ZKL7-F1
#
_cell.length_a   1.000
_cell.length_b   1.000
_cell.length_c   1.000
_cell.angle_alpha   90.00
_cell.angle_beta   90.00
_cell.angle_gamma   90.00
#
_symmetry.space_group_name_H-M   'P 1'
#
loop_
_entity.id
_entity.type
_entity.pdbx_description
1 polymer ?
#
loop_
_entity_poly.entity_id
_entity_poly.type
_entity_poly.pdbx_seq_one_letter_code
_entity_poly.pdbx_strand_id
1 'polypeptide(L)'
;MPYTLQYGQCGDPGKYIHLTPNYILSNDIVQSFGPKGKTIVHEWAHLRWGVYDESATEGYDEFYYDTNGKLEATRCPVSLNGENIAIDWKTGEMKPCQMDQHTNWVPGANCTFIPYENQDPMLSSSMMSHQYIDQIFTFCHDDPNDPVNQHNKKAPNEHNRLCNQRSVWDVIMSSADFENGVNSPNSNIASTAPTFKFVQPQVNKFVLVLDISGSMNGKNSKICYL
;
A
#
# COMPACT_ATOMS: atom_id res chain seq x y z
N MET A 1 -7.82 1.90 -7.84
CA MET A 1 -6.63 1.79 -7.00
C MET A 1 -6.50 0.34 -6.57
N PRO A 2 -5.31 -0.25 -6.58
CA PRO A 2 -5.10 -1.50 -5.86
C PRO A 2 -5.41 -1.27 -4.38
N TYR A 3 -6.01 -2.26 -3.71
CA TYR A 3 -6.27 -2.19 -2.27
C TYR A 3 -6.38 -3.60 -1.69
N THR A 4 -6.18 -3.70 -0.39
CA THR A 4 -6.36 -4.92 0.39
C THR A 4 -7.54 -4.76 1.33
N LEU A 5 -8.46 -5.72 1.30
CA LEU A 5 -9.55 -5.73 2.25
C LEU A 5 -9.09 -6.36 3.56
N GLN A 6 -9.01 -5.57 4.64
CA GLN A 6 -8.56 -6.02 5.95
C GLN A 6 -9.46 -5.43 7.05
N TYR A 7 -9.87 -6.29 7.99
CA TYR A 7 -10.71 -5.93 9.14
C TYR A 7 -10.17 -6.51 10.46
N GLY A 8 -9.00 -7.17 10.40
CA GLY A 8 -8.41 -7.88 11.54
C GLY A 8 -7.70 -6.93 12.50
N GLN A 9 -7.09 -7.49 13.54
CA GLN A 9 -6.15 -6.74 14.38
C GLN A 9 -4.77 -6.70 13.72
N CYS A 10 -3.83 -5.97 14.32
CA CYS A 10 -2.45 -6.02 13.88
C CYS A 10 -1.92 -7.46 13.86
N GLY A 11 -1.31 -7.88 12.75
CA GLY A 11 -0.80 -9.25 12.57
C GLY A 11 -1.80 -10.21 11.94
N ASP A 12 -3.09 -9.86 11.88
CA ASP A 12 -4.11 -10.72 11.27
C ASP A 12 -4.12 -10.54 9.74
N PRO A 13 -3.99 -11.62 8.95
CA PRO A 13 -4.01 -11.53 7.50
C PRO A 13 -5.28 -10.87 6.95
N GLY A 14 -5.10 -10.06 5.90
CA GLY A 14 -6.18 -9.53 5.09
C GLY A 14 -7.00 -10.63 4.37
N LYS A 15 -8.12 -10.24 3.78
CA LYS A 15 -9.02 -11.17 3.06
C LYS A 15 -8.63 -11.39 1.61
N TYR A 16 -8.39 -10.32 0.87
CA TYR A 16 -7.96 -10.37 -0.53
C TYR A 16 -7.34 -9.04 -0.96
N ILE A 17 -6.49 -9.11 -1.98
CA ILE A 17 -6.02 -7.94 -2.74
C ILE A 17 -6.92 -7.80 -3.97
N HIS A 18 -7.40 -6.59 -4.22
CA HIS A 18 -8.12 -6.24 -5.43
C HIS A 18 -7.23 -5.43 -6.36
N LEU A 19 -6.91 -5.97 -7.54
CA LEU A 19 -6.17 -5.27 -8.59
C LEU A 19 -7.11 -5.01 -9.76
N THR A 20 -7.32 -3.74 -10.12
CA THR A 20 -8.20 -3.40 -11.24
C THR A 20 -7.49 -3.66 -12.59
N PRO A 21 -8.22 -4.06 -13.65
CA PRO A 21 -7.62 -4.23 -14.97
C PRO A 21 -6.87 -2.99 -15.46
N ASN A 22 -7.41 -1.79 -15.21
CA ASN A 22 -6.76 -0.53 -15.57
C ASN A 22 -5.41 -0.37 -14.86
N TYR A 23 -5.31 -0.71 -13.58
CA TYR A 23 -4.04 -0.66 -12.84
C TYR A 23 -2.98 -1.59 -13.46
N ILE A 24 -3.39 -2.80 -13.86
CA ILE A 24 -2.49 -3.77 -14.49
C ILE A 24 -2.04 -3.30 -15.87
N LEU A 25 -2.97 -2.82 -16.71
CA LEU A 25 -2.75 -2.60 -18.13
C LEU A 25 -2.23 -1.19 -18.48
N SER A 26 -2.58 -0.16 -17.71
CA SER A 26 -2.14 1.22 -17.98
C SER A 26 -0.77 1.50 -17.36
N ASN A 27 0.06 2.27 -18.07
CA ASN A 27 1.31 2.83 -17.55
C ASN A 27 1.13 4.24 -16.97
N ASP A 28 0.01 4.91 -17.27
CA ASP A 28 -0.25 6.28 -16.81
C ASP A 28 -0.46 6.33 -15.29
N ILE A 29 -0.93 5.22 -14.72
CA ILE A 29 -1.19 5.05 -13.29
C ILE A 29 0.13 4.96 -12.49
N VAL A 30 1.25 4.63 -13.12
CA VAL A 30 2.57 4.54 -12.45
C VAL A 30 3.01 5.89 -11.89
N GLN A 31 2.67 7.01 -12.54
CA GLN A 31 3.02 8.34 -12.08
C GLN A 31 2.40 8.70 -10.73
N SER A 32 1.22 8.15 -10.41
CA SER A 32 0.50 8.47 -9.16
C SER A 32 0.73 7.47 -8.04
N PHE A 33 1.06 6.21 -8.35
CA PHE A 33 1.15 5.13 -7.35
C PHE A 33 2.55 4.52 -7.22
N GLY A 34 3.49 5.00 -8.04
CA GLY A 34 4.84 4.49 -8.11
C GLY A 34 4.97 3.20 -8.92
N PRO A 35 6.18 2.59 -8.90
CA PRO A 35 6.45 1.33 -9.58
C PRO A 35 5.49 0.23 -9.12
N LYS A 36 4.83 -0.45 -10.07
CA LYS A 36 3.79 -1.46 -9.79
C LYS A 36 4.23 -2.55 -8.80
N GLY A 37 5.51 -2.92 -8.84
CA GLY A 37 6.09 -3.89 -7.92
C GLY A 37 6.03 -3.43 -6.46
N LYS A 38 6.31 -2.17 -6.18
CA LYS A 38 6.27 -1.61 -4.81
C LYS A 38 4.85 -1.58 -4.28
N THR A 39 3.89 -1.15 -5.11
CA THR A 39 2.47 -1.18 -4.72
C THR A 39 1.97 -2.60 -4.47
N ILE A 40 2.41 -3.60 -5.26
CA ILE A 40 2.06 -5.01 -4.98
C ILE A 40 2.67 -5.47 -3.65
N VAL A 41 3.90 -5.08 -3.32
CA VAL A 41 4.53 -5.41 -2.03
C VAL A 41 3.80 -4.75 -0.87
N HIS A 42 3.40 -3.48 -1.02
CA HIS A 42 2.59 -2.74 -0.06
C HIS A 42 1.26 -3.47 0.23
N GLU A 43 0.49 -3.80 -0.81
CA GLU A 43 -0.76 -4.56 -0.64
C GLU A 43 -0.54 -5.97 -0.11
N TRP A 44 0.54 -6.64 -0.53
CA TRP A 44 0.91 -7.94 0.01
C TRP A 44 1.21 -7.88 1.50
N ALA A 45 1.84 -6.80 1.98
CA ALA A 45 2.14 -6.65 3.39
C ALA A 45 0.87 -6.55 4.23
N HIS A 46 -0.12 -5.77 3.81
CA HIS A 46 -1.46 -5.79 4.40
C HIS A 46 -2.04 -7.21 4.40
N LEU A 47 -2.07 -7.86 3.23
CA LEU A 47 -2.69 -9.17 3.08
C LEU A 47 -2.05 -10.23 3.96
N ARG A 48 -0.72 -10.34 3.93
CA ARG A 48 0.02 -11.47 4.52
C ARG A 48 0.28 -11.29 5.99
N TRP A 49 0.66 -10.08 6.40
CA TRP A 49 1.16 -9.80 7.75
C TRP A 49 0.22 -8.92 8.56
N GLY A 50 -0.91 -8.47 8.00
CA GLY A 50 -1.89 -7.71 8.76
C GLY A 50 -1.34 -6.38 9.28
N VAL A 51 -0.43 -5.77 8.52
CA VAL A 51 0.11 -4.43 8.82
C VAL A 51 -0.81 -3.36 8.22
N TYR A 52 -0.53 -2.11 8.53
CA TYR A 52 -1.35 -0.95 8.18
C TYR A 52 -0.43 0.18 7.71
N ASP A 53 -1.02 1.23 7.16
CA ASP A 53 -0.27 2.36 6.66
C ASP A 53 0.37 3.17 7.79
N GLU A 54 1.60 3.60 7.54
CA GLU A 54 2.41 4.47 8.39
C GLU A 54 2.33 5.95 7.96
N SER A 55 1.47 6.27 7.00
CA SER A 55 1.01 7.63 6.64
C SER A 55 -0.38 7.92 7.22
N ALA A 56 -0.84 9.17 7.11
CA ALA A 56 -2.22 9.51 7.46
C ALA A 56 -3.20 8.88 6.45
N THR A 57 -4.11 8.05 6.95
CA THR A 57 -5.25 7.52 6.19
C THR A 57 -6.55 8.16 6.68
N GLU A 58 -7.69 7.83 6.07
CA GLU A 58 -8.99 8.40 6.43
C GLU A 58 -9.26 8.24 7.95
N GLY A 59 -9.52 9.36 8.62
CA GLY A 59 -9.76 9.41 10.07
C GLY A 59 -8.51 9.58 10.93
N TYR A 60 -7.34 9.79 10.33
CA TYR A 60 -6.10 10.13 11.03
C TYR A 60 -5.61 11.53 10.66
N ASP A 61 -4.94 12.18 11.59
CA ASP A 61 -4.44 13.53 11.40
C ASP A 61 -3.20 13.54 10.49
N GLU A 62 -3.20 14.38 9.46
CA GLU A 62 -2.06 14.61 8.55
C GLU A 62 -0.82 15.16 9.27
N PHE A 63 -1.03 15.83 10.40
CA PHE A 63 0.03 16.48 11.17
C PHE A 63 -0.17 16.30 12.67
N TYR A 64 0.93 16.31 13.41
CA TYR A 64 0.94 16.23 14.86
C TYR A 64 2.10 17.04 15.45
N TYR A 65 2.04 17.31 16.74
CA TYR A 65 3.14 17.92 17.47
C TYR A 65 3.99 16.83 18.12
N ASP A 66 5.31 16.88 17.89
CA ASP A 66 6.26 16.04 18.59
C ASP A 66 6.38 16.44 20.07
N THR A 67 7.20 15.70 20.82
CA THR A 67 7.42 15.97 22.25
C THR A 67 8.10 17.30 22.54
N ASN A 68 8.73 17.92 21.54
CA ASN A 68 9.38 19.22 21.64
C ASN A 68 8.45 20.37 21.19
N GLY A 69 7.19 20.06 20.85
CA GLY A 69 6.25 21.04 20.31
C GLY A 69 6.55 21.45 18.87
N LYS A 70 7.38 20.68 18.15
CA LYS A 70 7.60 20.85 16.71
C LYS A 70 6.47 20.17 15.95
N LEU A 71 5.92 20.88 14.98
CA LEU A 71 4.97 20.32 14.05
C LEU A 71 5.66 19.32 13.10
N GLU A 72 5.09 18.13 12.98
CA GLU A 72 5.55 17.05 12.09
C GLU A 72 4.38 16.52 11.25
N ALA A 73 4.69 16.03 10.06
CA ALA A 73 3.74 15.31 9.23
C ALA A 73 3.65 13.84 9.69
N THR A 74 2.46 13.25 9.59
CA THR A 74 2.23 11.84 9.85
C THR A 74 2.84 10.99 8.73
N ARG A 75 4.07 10.53 8.95
CA ARG A 75 4.85 9.74 8.00
C ARG A 75 5.84 8.81 8.71
N CYS A 76 6.35 7.83 7.98
CA CYS A 76 7.51 7.04 8.42
C CYS A 76 8.52 6.84 7.28
N PRO A 77 9.83 7.05 7.53
CA PRO A 77 10.45 7.57 8.76
C PRO A 77 10.32 9.10 8.87
N VAL A 78 10.68 9.68 10.03
CA VAL A 78 10.70 11.16 10.23
C VAL A 78 11.69 11.84 9.29
N SER A 79 12.79 11.15 8.95
CA SER A 79 13.85 11.61 8.05
C SER A 79 13.42 11.79 6.59
N LEU A 80 12.24 11.25 6.20
CA LEU A 80 11.64 11.51 4.90
C LEU A 80 11.36 13.02 4.78
N ASN A 81 12.15 13.69 3.97
CA ASN A 81 12.08 15.14 3.78
C ASN A 81 10.98 15.51 2.79
N GLY A 82 10.44 16.72 2.94
CA GLY A 82 9.42 17.23 2.05
C GLY A 82 8.86 18.55 2.56
N GLU A 83 7.78 18.99 1.94
CA GLU A 83 7.11 20.25 2.26
C GLU A 83 5.66 20.03 2.59
N ASN A 84 5.16 20.90 3.48
CA ASN A 84 3.74 20.98 3.78
C ASN A 84 3.13 21.97 2.79
N ILE A 85 2.33 21.47 1.86
CA ILE A 85 1.73 22.24 0.77
C ILE A 85 0.21 22.27 0.94
N ALA A 86 -0.34 23.47 0.85
CA ALA A 86 -1.76 23.71 0.70
C ALA A 86 -2.14 23.65 -0.79
N ILE A 87 -3.04 22.75 -1.15
CA ILE A 87 -3.51 22.57 -2.53
C ILE A 87 -4.94 23.11 -2.64
N ASP A 88 -5.16 24.11 -3.50
CA ASP A 88 -6.51 24.49 -3.91
C ASP A 88 -6.96 23.56 -5.04
N TRP A 89 -7.79 22.56 -4.72
CA TRP A 89 -8.30 21.59 -5.68
C TRP A 89 -9.15 22.20 -6.81
N LYS A 90 -9.64 23.44 -6.68
CA LYS A 90 -10.40 24.13 -7.73
C LYS A 90 -9.50 24.82 -8.74
N THR A 91 -8.39 25.39 -8.28
CA THR A 91 -7.48 26.20 -9.12
C THR A 91 -6.18 25.48 -9.47
N GLY A 92 -5.84 24.40 -8.75
CA GLY A 92 -4.56 23.71 -8.82
C GLY A 92 -3.40 24.49 -8.18
N GLU A 93 -3.69 25.61 -7.51
CA GLU A 93 -2.65 26.43 -6.90
C GLU A 93 -2.04 25.71 -5.69
N MET A 94 -0.71 25.64 -5.67
CA MET A 94 0.08 25.06 -4.58
C MET A 94 0.79 26.17 -3.82
N LYS A 95 0.57 26.25 -2.50
CA LYS A 95 1.23 27.23 -1.63
C LYS A 95 1.78 26.55 -0.39
N PRO A 96 2.89 27.01 0.20
CA PRO A 96 3.33 26.51 1.50
C PRO A 96 2.22 26.67 2.54
N CYS A 97 2.02 25.64 3.37
CA CYS A 97 1.06 25.72 4.46
C CYS A 97 1.45 26.83 5.43
N GLN A 98 0.52 27.76 5.65
CA GLN A 98 0.71 28.83 6.61
C GLN A 98 0.32 28.32 8.00
N MET A 99 1.29 28.27 8.91
CA MET A 99 1.01 28.05 10.33
C MET A 99 0.33 29.30 10.90
N ASP A 100 -0.77 29.10 11.62
CA ASP A 100 -1.35 30.18 12.41
C ASP A 100 -0.47 30.39 13.65
N GLN A 101 0.22 31.53 13.69
CA GLN A 101 1.15 31.90 14.77
C GLN A 101 0.46 32.18 16.11
N HIS A 102 -0.86 32.39 16.14
CA HIS A 102 -1.61 32.66 17.38
C HIS A 102 -2.18 31.39 18.00
N THR A 103 -2.61 30.43 17.18
CA THR A 103 -3.19 29.15 17.65
C THR A 103 -2.19 28.02 17.66
N ASN A 104 -1.00 28.21 17.06
CA ASN A 104 0.00 27.17 16.83
C ASN A 104 -0.69 25.94 16.22
N TRP A 105 -1.50 26.18 15.18
CA TRP A 105 -2.35 25.19 14.53
C TRP A 105 -2.10 25.22 13.03
N VAL A 106 -2.13 24.04 12.41
CA VAL A 106 -2.02 23.87 10.96
C VAL A 106 -3.42 23.82 10.36
N PRO A 107 -3.69 24.49 9.23
CA PRO A 107 -4.97 24.40 8.54
C PRO A 107 -5.28 22.96 8.08
N GLY A 108 -6.00 22.22 8.93
CA GLY A 108 -6.29 20.79 8.75
C GLY A 108 -7.23 20.43 7.60
N ALA A 109 -7.67 21.39 6.76
CA ALA A 109 -8.58 21.10 5.65
C ALA A 109 -7.89 21.01 4.28
N ASN A 110 -6.75 21.70 4.08
CA ASN A 110 -6.14 21.81 2.75
C ASN A 110 -4.63 21.56 2.73
N CYS A 111 -4.00 21.30 3.88
CA CYS A 111 -2.56 21.08 3.97
C CYS A 111 -2.25 19.58 3.83
N THR A 112 -1.25 19.22 3.01
CA THR A 112 -0.73 17.86 2.87
C THR A 112 0.78 17.87 2.88
N PHE A 113 1.40 16.81 3.39
CA PHE A 113 2.83 16.61 3.22
C PHE A 113 3.12 16.07 1.81
N ILE A 114 4.12 16.65 1.14
CA ILE A 114 4.61 16.19 -0.17
C ILE A 114 6.11 15.90 -0.02
N PRO A 115 6.55 14.64 -0.17
CA PRO A 115 7.97 14.30 -0.13
C PRO A 115 8.72 14.92 -1.31
N TYR A 116 9.97 15.32 -1.08
CA TYR A 116 10.87 15.69 -2.18
C TYR A 116 11.27 14.45 -3.00
N GLU A 117 11.63 14.66 -4.27
CA GLU A 117 12.21 13.59 -5.10
C GLU A 117 13.60 13.18 -4.59
N ASN A 118 14.43 14.17 -4.23
CA ASN A 118 15.76 13.95 -3.68
C ASN A 118 15.68 13.79 -2.15
N GLN A 119 15.99 12.59 -1.65
CA GLN A 119 16.09 12.31 -0.21
C GLN A 119 17.52 11.98 0.20
N ASP A 120 17.73 11.77 1.49
CA ASP A 120 18.97 11.19 2.02
C ASP A 120 19.28 9.87 1.28
N PRO A 121 20.52 9.65 0.79
CA PRO A 121 20.91 8.41 0.11
C PRO A 121 20.76 7.14 0.95
N MET A 122 20.72 7.26 2.29
CA MET A 122 20.50 6.15 3.22
C MET A 122 19.01 5.87 3.46
N LEU A 123 18.11 6.74 3.00
CA LEU A 123 16.67 6.52 3.12
C LEU A 123 16.24 5.37 2.21
N SER A 124 15.63 4.35 2.82
CA SER A 124 15.10 3.17 2.14
C SER A 124 13.67 2.79 2.56
N SER A 125 13.14 3.43 3.61
CA SER A 125 11.80 3.21 4.18
C SER A 125 10.88 4.42 4.01
N SER A 126 9.55 4.29 4.13
CA SER A 126 8.76 3.07 4.36
C SER A 126 7.87 2.70 3.19
N MET A 127 7.87 1.41 2.83
CA MET A 127 6.94 0.80 1.88
C MET A 127 5.47 0.93 2.32
N MET A 128 5.18 1.13 3.62
CA MET A 128 3.82 1.35 4.13
C MET A 128 3.45 2.83 4.25
N SER A 129 4.22 3.75 3.66
CA SER A 129 3.95 5.19 3.78
C SER A 129 4.01 5.90 2.43
N HIS A 130 5.17 5.90 1.77
CA HIS A 130 5.40 6.69 0.56
C HIS A 130 6.09 5.86 -0.53
N GLN A 131 5.63 4.62 -0.72
CA GLN A 131 6.19 3.59 -1.60
C GLN A 131 6.48 4.03 -3.04
N TYR A 132 5.90 5.15 -3.49
CA TYR A 132 6.14 5.73 -4.80
C TYR A 132 7.49 6.44 -4.93
N ILE A 133 8.19 6.74 -3.82
CA ILE A 133 9.55 7.29 -3.83
C ILE A 133 10.55 6.22 -4.29
N ASP A 134 11.40 6.54 -5.26
CA ASP A 134 12.31 5.60 -5.91
C ASP A 134 13.27 4.91 -4.94
N GLN A 135 13.78 5.62 -3.94
CA GLN A 135 14.72 5.10 -2.95
C GLN A 135 14.06 4.12 -1.95
N ILE A 136 12.73 4.08 -1.85
CA ILE A 136 12.04 3.22 -0.89
C ILE A 136 11.95 1.78 -1.39
N PHE A 137 12.54 0.84 -0.67
CA PHE A 137 12.44 -0.59 -0.94
C PHE A 137 12.35 -1.46 0.33
N THR A 138 12.33 -0.84 1.52
CA THR A 138 12.25 -1.50 2.84
C THR A 138 11.07 -0.97 3.66
N PHE A 139 10.88 -1.53 4.85
CA PHE A 139 9.89 -1.07 5.82
C PHE A 139 10.58 -0.39 7.00
N CYS A 140 9.92 0.60 7.61
CA CYS A 140 10.41 1.21 8.84
C CYS A 140 10.70 0.14 9.91
N HIS A 141 11.78 0.35 10.65
CA HIS A 141 12.26 -0.60 11.67
C HIS A 141 12.75 0.11 12.93
N ASP A 142 13.06 -0.66 13.98
CA ASP A 142 13.52 -0.13 15.27
C ASP A 142 15.04 -0.24 15.48
N ASP A 143 15.86 -0.51 14.45
CA ASP A 143 17.32 -0.59 14.57
C ASP A 143 17.94 0.77 14.95
N PRO A 144 18.58 0.90 16.14
CA PRO A 144 19.20 2.15 16.56
C PRO A 144 20.45 2.53 15.75
N ASN A 145 21.02 1.60 14.98
CA ASN A 145 22.19 1.86 14.12
C ASN A 145 21.80 2.45 12.75
N ASP A 146 20.50 2.44 12.41
CA ASP A 146 19.96 3.10 11.22
C ASP A 146 18.88 4.11 11.63
N PRO A 147 19.28 5.29 12.14
CA PRO A 147 18.35 6.35 12.53
C PRO A 147 17.62 6.97 11.34
N VAL A 148 18.10 6.75 10.10
CA VAL A 148 17.46 7.29 8.89
C VAL A 148 16.18 6.52 8.62
N ASN A 149 16.17 5.20 8.77
CA ASN A 149 14.98 4.37 8.52
C ASN A 149 14.21 3.99 9.80
N GLN A 150 14.46 4.72 10.89
CA GLN A 150 13.86 4.44 12.18
C GLN A 150 12.34 4.71 12.19
N HIS A 151 11.62 3.80 12.86
CA HIS A 151 10.17 3.86 13.01
C HIS A 151 9.71 5.10 13.77
N ASN A 152 8.69 5.76 13.21
CA ASN A 152 8.07 6.93 13.82
C ASN A 152 6.89 6.53 14.71
N LYS A 153 7.19 6.18 15.97
CA LYS A 153 6.18 5.76 16.97
C LYS A 153 5.17 6.85 17.36
N LYS A 154 5.51 8.11 17.11
CA LYS A 154 4.71 9.27 17.53
C LYS A 154 3.67 9.67 16.49
N ALA A 155 3.83 9.25 15.24
CA ALA A 155 2.89 9.56 14.17
C ALA A 155 1.50 8.99 14.48
N PRO A 156 0.43 9.79 14.44
CA PRO A 156 -0.94 9.31 14.59
C PRO A 156 -1.40 8.65 13.29
N ASN A 157 -0.94 7.45 13.00
CA ASN A 157 -1.38 6.64 11.86
C ASN A 157 -2.09 5.37 12.32
N GLU A 158 -2.71 4.67 11.36
CA GLU A 158 -3.46 3.44 11.64
C GLU A 158 -2.58 2.33 12.20
N HIS A 159 -1.37 2.18 11.66
CA HIS A 159 -0.43 1.19 12.14
C HIS A 159 -0.08 1.38 13.61
N ASN A 160 0.34 2.57 14.02
CA ASN A 160 0.70 2.85 15.40
C ASN A 160 -0.48 2.64 16.36
N ARG A 161 -1.70 3.00 15.92
CA ARG A 161 -2.92 2.79 16.71
C ARG A 161 -3.22 1.30 16.93
N LEU A 162 -3.15 0.49 15.89
CA LEU A 162 -3.58 -0.93 15.95
C LEU A 162 -2.46 -1.89 16.36
N CYS A 163 -1.20 -1.54 16.09
CA CYS A 163 -0.02 -2.37 16.33
C CYS A 163 0.76 -2.01 17.59
N ASN A 164 0.16 -1.28 18.54
CA ASN A 164 0.83 -0.83 19.77
C ASN A 164 2.15 -0.09 19.50
N GLN A 165 2.19 0.74 18.45
CA GLN A 165 3.37 1.52 18.03
C GLN A 165 4.61 0.68 17.69
N ARG A 166 4.44 -0.61 17.43
CA ARG A 166 5.49 -1.45 16.84
C ARG A 166 5.76 -0.97 15.41
N SER A 167 6.98 -1.18 14.94
CA SER A 167 7.30 -0.96 13.53
C SER A 167 6.71 -2.04 12.64
N VAL A 168 6.42 -1.70 11.39
CA VAL A 168 5.99 -2.68 10.40
C VAL A 168 6.99 -3.83 10.30
N TRP A 169 8.29 -3.53 10.31
CA TRP A 169 9.34 -4.56 10.27
C TRP A 169 9.25 -5.53 11.47
N ASP A 170 9.02 -5.02 12.68
CA ASP A 170 8.89 -5.85 13.89
C ASP A 170 7.65 -6.79 13.81
N VAL A 171 6.51 -6.28 13.32
CA VAL A 171 5.32 -7.11 13.10
C VAL A 171 5.61 -8.23 12.09
N ILE A 172 6.27 -7.91 10.98
CA ILE A 172 6.64 -8.89 9.95
C ILE A 172 7.59 -9.95 10.53
N MET A 173 8.64 -9.53 11.24
CA MET A 173 9.63 -10.44 11.82
C MET A 173 9.06 -11.36 12.91
N SER A 174 7.95 -10.95 13.52
CA SER A 174 7.21 -11.75 14.50
C SER A 174 6.13 -12.64 13.89
N SER A 175 5.92 -12.57 12.58
CA SER A 175 4.93 -13.40 11.89
C SER A 175 5.43 -14.84 11.74
N ALA A 176 4.52 -15.79 11.50
CA ALA A 176 4.85 -17.19 11.25
C ALA A 176 5.81 -17.41 10.05
N ASP A 177 5.97 -16.40 9.18
CA ASP A 177 6.91 -16.45 8.06
C ASP A 177 8.37 -16.26 8.49
N PHE A 178 8.63 -15.61 9.62
CA PHE A 178 9.99 -15.20 10.02
C PHE A 178 10.34 -15.50 11.48
N GLU A 179 9.34 -15.69 12.33
CA GLU A 179 9.54 -16.01 13.74
C GLU A 179 10.46 -17.23 13.88
N ASN A 180 11.36 -17.18 14.87
CA ASN A 180 12.35 -18.24 15.10
C ASN A 180 13.32 -18.49 13.93
N GLY A 181 13.44 -17.55 12.98
CA GLY A 181 14.38 -17.65 11.87
C GLY A 181 14.01 -18.71 10.83
N VAL A 182 12.73 -19.10 10.76
CA VAL A 182 12.27 -20.14 9.81
C VAL A 182 12.52 -19.78 8.35
N ASN A 183 12.65 -18.48 8.04
CA ASN A 183 12.96 -17.96 6.72
C ASN A 183 14.14 -16.97 6.76
N SER A 184 15.25 -17.38 7.39
CA SER A 184 16.49 -16.59 7.36
C SER A 184 17.01 -16.39 5.93
N PRO A 185 17.69 -15.25 5.65
CA PRO A 185 18.29 -15.00 4.34
C PRO A 185 19.18 -16.16 3.90
N ASN A 186 18.86 -16.75 2.75
CA ASN A 186 19.64 -17.85 2.19
C ASN A 186 20.58 -17.32 1.11
N SER A 187 21.87 -17.23 1.46
CA SER A 187 22.94 -16.76 0.56
C SER A 187 23.15 -17.64 -0.69
N ASN A 188 22.56 -18.84 -0.73
CA ASN A 188 22.62 -19.74 -1.89
C ASN A 188 21.53 -19.44 -2.94
N ILE A 189 20.56 -18.57 -2.64
CA ILE A 189 19.55 -18.15 -3.63
C ILE A 189 20.20 -17.14 -4.57
N ALA A 190 20.59 -17.61 -5.76
CA ALA A 190 21.25 -16.79 -6.76
C ALA A 190 20.29 -15.83 -7.51
N SER A 191 18.98 -16.10 -7.49
CA SER A 191 17.99 -15.27 -8.16
C SER A 191 16.63 -15.37 -7.47
N THR A 192 15.99 -14.22 -7.28
CA THR A 192 14.60 -14.08 -6.79
C THR A 192 13.61 -13.84 -7.92
N ALA A 193 14.05 -13.97 -9.19
CA ALA A 193 13.18 -13.79 -10.35
C ALA A 193 12.11 -14.90 -10.41
N PRO A 194 10.81 -14.56 -10.33
CA PRO A 194 9.75 -15.57 -10.34
C PRO A 194 9.57 -16.19 -11.73
N THR A 195 9.23 -17.48 -11.78
CA THR A 195 8.81 -18.15 -13.01
C THR A 195 7.29 -18.23 -13.05
N PHE A 196 6.68 -17.59 -14.05
CA PHE A 196 5.23 -17.60 -14.22
C PHE A 196 4.80 -18.73 -15.17
N LYS A 197 3.80 -19.51 -14.74
CA LYS A 197 3.08 -20.46 -15.59
C LYS A 197 1.66 -19.96 -15.78
N PHE A 198 1.36 -19.45 -16.97
CA PHE A 198 0.01 -19.05 -17.33
C PHE A 198 -0.82 -20.28 -17.68
N VAL A 199 -1.93 -20.46 -16.97
CA VAL A 199 -2.94 -21.49 -17.26
C VAL A 199 -4.24 -20.79 -17.61
N GLN A 200 -4.70 -20.95 -18.84
CA GLN A 200 -5.99 -20.43 -19.27
C GLN A 200 -6.99 -21.59 -19.31
N PRO A 201 -8.16 -21.47 -18.66
CA PRO A 201 -9.22 -22.44 -18.88
C PRO A 201 -9.55 -22.47 -20.37
N GLN A 202 -9.61 -23.67 -20.95
CA GLN A 202 -10.06 -23.84 -22.34
C GLN A 202 -11.46 -23.22 -22.45
N VAL A 203 -11.68 -22.42 -23.49
CA VAL A 203 -13.01 -21.88 -23.79
C VAL A 203 -13.97 -23.07 -23.90
N ASN A 204 -15.03 -23.07 -23.08
CA ASN A 204 -16.05 -24.12 -23.13
C ASN A 204 -16.57 -24.23 -24.56
N LYS A 205 -16.30 -25.34 -25.23
CA LYS A 205 -16.87 -25.64 -26.54
C LYS A 205 -18.28 -26.17 -26.32
N PHE A 206 -19.28 -25.33 -26.53
CA PHE A 206 -20.67 -25.76 -26.55
C PHE A 206 -20.97 -26.39 -27.91
N VAL A 207 -21.35 -27.67 -27.91
CA VAL A 207 -21.87 -28.36 -29.10
C VAL A 207 -23.37 -28.52 -28.93
N LEU A 208 -24.14 -27.83 -29.78
CA LEU A 208 -25.59 -27.97 -29.83
C LEU A 208 -25.95 -29.05 -30.86
N VAL A 209 -26.46 -30.17 -30.38
CA VAL A 209 -26.99 -31.24 -31.23
C VAL A 209 -28.52 -31.11 -31.23
N LEU A 210 -29.10 -30.88 -32.40
CA LEU A 210 -30.54 -30.71 -32.60
C LEU A 210 -31.10 -31.89 -33.39
N ASP A 211 -32.16 -32.51 -32.88
CA ASP A 211 -32.93 -33.51 -33.63
C ASP A 211 -33.77 -32.82 -34.71
N ILE A 212 -33.65 -33.29 -35.95
CA ILE A 212 -34.40 -32.83 -37.13
C ILE A 212 -35.37 -33.91 -37.66
N SER A 213 -35.64 -34.96 -36.87
CA SER A 213 -36.56 -36.02 -37.24
C SER A 213 -37.97 -35.49 -37.52
N GLY A 214 -38.76 -36.23 -38.31
CA GLY A 214 -40.13 -35.84 -38.67
C GLY A 214 -41.06 -35.61 -37.46
N SER A 215 -40.70 -36.14 -36.28
CA SER A 215 -41.43 -35.93 -35.02
C SER A 215 -41.32 -34.49 -34.47
N MET A 216 -40.37 -33.71 -34.99
CA MET A 216 -40.11 -32.31 -34.63
C MET A 216 -40.84 -31.30 -35.53
N ASN A 217 -41.52 -31.76 -36.59
CA ASN A 217 -42.15 -30.88 -37.56
C ASN A 217 -43.31 -30.08 -36.92
N GLY A 218 -43.27 -28.75 -37.03
CA GLY A 218 -44.30 -27.85 -36.48
C GLY A 218 -44.15 -27.48 -34.98
N LYS A 219 -43.06 -27.87 -34.31
CA LYS A 219 -42.79 -27.51 -32.92
C LYS A 219 -41.63 -26.49 -32.81
N ASN A 220 -41.82 -25.41 -32.06
CA ASN A 220 -40.75 -24.44 -31.78
C ASN A 220 -39.79 -24.99 -30.72
N SER A 221 -38.53 -25.21 -31.10
CA SER A 221 -37.47 -25.60 -30.18
C SER A 221 -37.03 -24.40 -29.34
N LYS A 222 -37.26 -24.45 -28.02
CA LYS A 222 -36.73 -23.46 -27.06
C LYS A 222 -35.41 -23.95 -26.50
N ILE A 223 -34.37 -23.14 -26.66
CA ILE A 223 -33.07 -23.35 -26.01
C ILE A 223 -33.14 -22.67 -24.65
N CYS A 224 -33.14 -23.46 -23.58
CA CYS A 224 -32.99 -22.96 -22.22
C CYS A 224 -31.51 -22.99 -21.84
N TYR A 225 -30.94 -21.83 -21.53
CA TYR A 225 -29.64 -21.73 -20.88
C TYR A 225 -29.86 -21.80 -19.36
N LEU A 226 -29.07 -22.63 -18.68
CA LEU A 226 -28.89 -22.61 -17.22
C LEU A 226 -27.61 -21.84 -16.91
#